data_AF-A0A372LYZ4-F1
#
_entry.id   AF-A0A372LYZ4-F1
#
_cell.length_a   1.000
_cell.length_b   1.000
_cell.length_c   1.000
_cell.angle_alpha   90.00
_cell.angle_beta   90.00
_cell.angle_gamma   90.00
#
_symmetry.space_group_name_H-M   'P 1'
#
loop_
_entity.id
_entity.type
_entity.pdbx_description
1 polymer ?
#
loop_
_entity_poly.entity_id
_entity_poly.type
_entity_poly.pdbx_seq_one_letter_code
_entity_poly.pdbx_strand_id
1 'polypeptide(L)'
;MSRHKPNKPRRERPAPERDSVWVESDVTSDGVYVVAVRYGMDCVRSLNRSEAYDHAGAVLAAAQRAEHDCAVARQLMKITGLALDEVALMIRELRADRPPLDAAALAPLWLEPGINQETRPFLVLHADGQQVGQWTVGDARQHALYVLEALEAADLDAAYLRYLVGKIGIDDNRARQAIGDLANYRQR
;
A
#
# COMPACT_ATOMS: atom_id res chain seq x y z
N MET A 1 30.65 18.17 34.22
CA MET A 1 29.36 18.85 33.96
C MET A 1 28.88 18.44 32.58
N SER A 2 28.03 17.41 32.50
CA SER A 2 27.55 16.85 31.23
C SER A 2 26.34 17.66 30.75
N ARG A 3 26.47 18.32 29.59
CA ARG A 3 25.39 19.13 29.00
C ARG A 3 24.34 18.20 28.40
N HIS A 4 23.23 18.03 29.10
CA HIS A 4 22.03 17.37 28.60
C HIS A 4 21.51 18.17 27.40
N LYS A 5 21.65 17.64 26.18
CA LYS A 5 21.04 18.26 24.99
C LYS A 5 19.54 17.97 25.03
N PRO A 6 18.67 19.00 24.89
CA PRO A 6 17.23 18.79 24.88
C PRO A 6 16.85 17.91 23.69
N ASN A 7 15.99 16.93 23.96
CA ASN A 7 15.44 16.04 22.96
C ASN A 7 14.68 16.89 21.93
N LYS A 8 15.05 16.82 20.64
CA LYS A 8 14.34 17.57 19.61
C LYS A 8 12.87 17.12 19.59
N PRO A 9 11.90 18.04 19.52
CA PRO A 9 10.50 17.65 19.38
C PRO A 9 10.36 16.76 18.14
N ARG A 10 9.66 15.63 18.33
CA ARG A 10 9.27 14.71 17.26
C ARG A 10 8.64 15.58 16.17
N ARG A 11 9.23 15.63 14.97
CA ARG A 11 8.60 16.33 13.84
C ARG A 11 7.21 15.71 13.69
N GLU A 12 6.18 16.50 13.94
CA GLU A 12 4.81 16.10 13.65
C GLU A 12 4.77 15.76 12.17
N ARG A 13 4.46 14.49 11.86
CA ARG A 13 4.14 14.10 10.50
C ARG A 13 2.99 15.00 10.05
N PRO A 14 3.02 15.55 8.82
CA PRO A 14 1.89 16.33 8.32
C PRO A 14 0.62 15.48 8.47
N ALA A 15 -0.46 16.12 8.92
CA ALA A 15 -1.74 15.46 9.07
C ALA A 15 -2.12 14.82 7.72
N PRO A 16 -2.52 13.55 7.68
CA PRO A 16 -2.89 12.92 6.42
C PRO A 16 -4.04 13.68 5.79
N GLU A 17 -3.94 13.95 4.49
CA GLU A 17 -5.08 14.44 3.72
C GLU A 17 -6.18 13.38 3.77
N ARG A 18 -7.46 13.82 3.89
CA ARG A 18 -8.62 12.95 4.13
C ARG A 18 -8.80 11.82 3.11
N ASP A 19 -8.13 11.93 1.97
CA ASP A 19 -8.27 11.07 0.79
C ASP A 19 -6.98 10.30 0.44
N SER A 20 -6.09 10.12 1.43
CA SER A 20 -4.81 9.43 1.21
C SER A 20 -4.81 7.99 1.73
N VAL A 21 -4.13 7.12 1.00
CA VAL A 21 -3.79 5.75 1.40
C VAL A 21 -2.27 5.66 1.55
N TRP A 22 -1.80 5.18 2.69
CA TRP A 22 -0.35 5.05 2.93
C TRP A 22 -0.03 3.81 3.76
N VAL A 23 1.24 3.45 3.75
CA VAL A 23 1.78 2.23 4.36
C VAL A 23 2.79 2.62 5.44
N GLU A 24 2.74 1.92 6.57
CA GLU A 24 3.78 2.00 7.59
C GLU A 24 3.98 0.66 8.30
N SER A 25 5.11 0.52 8.98
CA SER A 25 5.29 -0.51 9.99
C SER A 25 4.67 -0.02 11.31
N ASP A 26 3.83 -0.84 11.94
CA ASP A 26 3.19 -0.54 13.23
C ASP A 26 3.44 -1.66 14.25
N VAL A 27 3.13 -1.42 15.51
CA VAL A 27 3.28 -2.39 16.61
C VAL A 27 1.90 -2.64 17.23
N THR A 28 1.48 -3.90 17.28
CA THR A 28 0.21 -4.28 17.91
C THR A 28 0.27 -4.12 19.44
N SER A 29 -0.89 -4.20 20.12
CA SER A 29 -0.96 -4.17 21.59
C SER A 29 -0.12 -5.25 22.27
N ASP A 30 0.06 -6.37 21.58
CA ASP A 30 0.85 -7.52 22.05
C ASP A 30 2.33 -7.40 21.67
N GLY A 31 2.71 -6.27 21.08
CA GLY A 31 4.08 -5.93 20.77
C GLY A 31 4.63 -6.61 19.52
N VAL A 32 3.76 -7.04 18.60
CA VAL A 32 4.14 -7.65 17.32
C VAL A 32 4.26 -6.56 16.26
N TYR A 33 5.36 -6.56 15.51
CA TYR A 33 5.54 -5.67 14.36
C TYR A 33 4.71 -6.18 13.18
N VAL A 34 3.91 -5.29 12.59
CA VAL A 34 3.00 -5.59 11.48
C VAL A 34 3.10 -4.51 10.41
N VAL A 35 2.64 -4.83 9.19
CA VAL A 35 2.41 -3.80 8.17
C VAL A 35 1.03 -3.21 8.38
N ALA A 36 0.93 -1.90 8.45
CA ALA A 36 -0.34 -1.18 8.53
C ALA A 36 -0.60 -0.42 7.23
N VAL A 37 -1.72 -0.74 6.57
CA VAL A 37 -2.27 0.06 5.48
C VAL A 37 -3.34 0.96 6.06
N ARG A 38 -3.13 2.27 5.97
CA ARG A 38 -4.09 3.27 6.42
C ARG A 38 -4.82 3.88 5.24
N TYR A 39 -6.11 4.10 5.43
CA TYR A 39 -6.99 4.72 4.42
C TYR A 39 -7.96 5.66 5.13
N GLY A 40 -7.92 6.95 4.76
CA GLY A 40 -8.65 7.99 5.49
C GLY A 40 -8.07 8.23 6.89
N MET A 41 -8.82 8.93 7.75
CA MET A 41 -8.31 9.37 9.06
C MET A 41 -8.27 8.26 10.12
N ASP A 42 -9.20 7.30 10.07
CA ASP A 42 -9.45 6.39 11.20
C ASP A 42 -9.40 4.90 10.84
N CYS A 43 -9.12 4.55 9.59
CA CYS A 43 -9.12 3.15 9.18
C CYS A 43 -7.70 2.61 9.00
N VAL A 44 -7.44 1.49 9.67
CA VAL A 44 -6.15 0.80 9.66
C VAL A 44 -6.40 -0.68 9.43
N ARG A 45 -5.74 -1.24 8.42
CA ARG A 45 -5.65 -2.68 8.23
C ARG A 45 -4.23 -3.12 8.56
N SER A 46 -4.11 -3.95 9.59
CA SER A 46 -2.87 -4.69 9.85
C SER A 46 -2.79 -5.89 8.92
N LEU A 47 -1.62 -6.13 8.34
CA LEU A 47 -1.33 -7.25 7.46
C LEU A 47 -0.22 -8.09 8.09
N ASN A 48 -0.46 -9.40 8.17
CA ASN A 48 0.60 -10.37 8.40
C ASN A 48 1.43 -10.60 7.12
N ARG A 49 2.47 -11.44 7.20
CA ARG A 49 3.38 -11.71 6.07
C ARG A 49 2.65 -12.21 4.82
N SER A 50 1.75 -13.18 4.93
CA SER A 50 1.01 -13.70 3.78
C SER A 50 0.10 -12.63 3.21
N GLU A 51 -0.66 -11.96 4.08
CA GLU A 51 -1.61 -10.91 3.68
C GLU A 51 -0.92 -9.72 3.01
N ALA A 52 0.32 -9.38 3.41
CA ALA A 52 1.10 -8.33 2.78
C ALA A 52 1.50 -8.70 1.34
N TYR A 53 1.92 -9.95 1.09
CA TYR A 53 2.17 -10.43 -0.27
C TYR A 53 0.91 -10.49 -1.11
N ASP A 54 -0.19 -11.02 -0.55
CA ASP A 54 -1.46 -11.13 -1.24
C ASP A 54 -2.00 -9.73 -1.60
N HIS A 55 -1.92 -8.78 -0.67
CA HIS A 55 -2.30 -7.38 -0.90
C HIS A 55 -1.45 -6.74 -2.00
N ALA A 56 -0.12 -6.81 -1.90
CA ALA A 56 0.77 -6.26 -2.91
C ALA A 56 0.53 -6.89 -4.30
N GLY A 57 0.35 -8.21 -4.35
CA GLY A 57 0.02 -8.95 -5.56
C GLY A 57 -1.31 -8.50 -6.17
N ALA A 58 -2.35 -8.30 -5.36
CA ALA A 58 -3.65 -7.84 -5.82
C ALA A 58 -3.62 -6.40 -6.35
N VAL A 59 -2.86 -5.50 -5.71
CA VAL A 59 -2.63 -4.13 -6.21
C VAL A 59 -1.94 -4.14 -7.57
N LEU A 60 -0.88 -4.95 -7.72
CA LEU A 60 -0.16 -5.11 -8.99
C LEU A 60 -1.05 -5.74 -10.08
N ALA A 61 -1.89 -6.71 -9.72
CA ALA A 61 -2.83 -7.31 -10.65
C ALA A 61 -3.87 -6.29 -11.16
N ALA A 62 -4.38 -5.41 -10.29
CA ALA A 62 -5.28 -4.34 -10.69
C ALA A 62 -4.58 -3.35 -11.64
N ALA A 63 -3.36 -2.94 -11.30
CA ALA A 63 -2.52 -2.06 -12.10
C ALA A 63 -2.27 -2.64 -13.51
N GLN A 64 -1.91 -3.92 -13.60
CA GLN A 64 -1.69 -4.64 -14.86
C GLN A 64 -2.96 -4.73 -15.72
N ARG A 65 -4.14 -4.90 -15.09
CA ARG A 65 -5.42 -4.91 -15.82
C ARG A 65 -5.72 -3.56 -16.47
N ALA A 66 -5.47 -2.45 -15.76
CA ALA A 66 -5.68 -1.12 -16.31
C ALA A 66 -4.78 -0.86 -17.55
N GLU A 67 -3.50 -1.24 -17.46
CA GLU A 67 -2.57 -1.12 -18.59
C GLU A 67 -2.97 -2.01 -19.77
N HIS A 68 -3.38 -3.25 -19.49
CA HIS A 68 -3.83 -4.17 -20.52
C HIS A 68 -5.09 -3.64 -21.23
N ASP A 69 -6.06 -3.13 -20.46
CA ASP A 69 -7.26 -2.49 -21.00
C ASP A 69 -6.92 -1.31 -21.91
N CYS A 70 -6.00 -0.45 -21.48
CA CYS A 70 -5.49 0.65 -22.28
C CYS A 70 -4.85 0.17 -23.60
N ALA A 71 -4.02 -0.88 -23.55
CA ALA A 71 -3.39 -1.45 -24.73
C ALA A 71 -4.42 -2.04 -25.71
N VAL A 72 -5.39 -2.80 -25.20
CA VAL A 72 -6.50 -3.36 -25.97
C VAL A 72 -7.36 -2.25 -26.58
N ALA A 73 -7.67 -1.20 -25.84
CA ALA A 73 -8.42 -0.05 -26.35
C ALA A 73 -7.74 0.57 -27.57
N ARG A 74 -6.45 0.88 -27.44
CA ARG A 74 -5.65 1.46 -28.53
C ARG A 74 -5.59 0.54 -29.74
N GLN A 75 -5.47 -0.77 -29.52
CA GLN A 75 -5.45 -1.75 -30.60
C GLN A 75 -6.80 -1.83 -31.31
N LEU A 76 -7.91 -1.91 -30.57
CA LEU A 76 -9.25 -1.97 -31.13
C LEU A 76 -9.58 -0.72 -31.93
N MET A 77 -9.36 0.47 -31.36
CA MET A 77 -9.55 1.76 -32.06
C MET A 77 -8.78 1.80 -33.38
N LYS A 78 -7.54 1.29 -33.40
CA LYS A 78 -6.70 1.25 -34.60
C LYS A 78 -7.23 0.29 -35.68
N ILE A 79 -7.78 -0.86 -35.29
CA ILE A 79 -8.23 -1.91 -36.22
C ILE A 79 -9.63 -1.61 -36.76
N THR A 80 -10.53 -1.10 -35.91
CA THR A 80 -11.95 -0.91 -36.24
C THR A 80 -12.28 0.51 -36.67
N GLY A 81 -11.46 1.49 -36.29
CA GLY A 81 -11.76 2.92 -36.48
C GLY A 81 -12.85 3.47 -35.55
N LEU A 82 -13.29 2.69 -34.56
CA LEU A 82 -14.32 3.09 -33.60
C LEU A 82 -13.80 4.10 -32.58
N ALA A 83 -14.73 4.88 -32.01
CA ALA A 83 -14.43 5.80 -30.92
C ALA A 83 -14.18 5.06 -29.59
N LEU A 84 -13.54 5.74 -28.63
CA LEU A 84 -13.21 5.15 -27.32
C LEU A 84 -14.46 4.65 -26.57
N ASP A 85 -15.57 5.39 -26.62
CA ASP A 85 -16.81 5.02 -25.94
C ASP A 85 -17.40 3.70 -26.48
N GLU A 86 -17.30 3.46 -27.79
CA GLU A 86 -17.74 2.21 -28.43
C GLU A 86 -16.80 1.06 -28.07
N VAL A 87 -15.49 1.32 -28.06
CA VAL A 87 -14.46 0.35 -27.65
C VAL A 87 -14.55 0.00 -26.17
N ALA A 88 -14.98 0.93 -25.31
CA ALA A 88 -15.15 0.70 -23.88
C ALA A 88 -16.22 -0.38 -23.59
N LEU A 89 -17.28 -0.45 -24.42
CA LEU A 89 -18.29 -1.52 -24.32
C LEU A 89 -17.67 -2.90 -24.61
N MET A 90 -16.83 -2.99 -25.65
CA MET A 90 -16.12 -4.23 -25.99
C MET A 90 -15.15 -4.65 -24.89
N ILE A 91 -14.43 -3.68 -24.28
CA ILE A 91 -13.53 -3.96 -23.15
C ILE A 91 -14.32 -4.48 -21.95
N ARG A 92 -15.52 -3.93 -21.69
CA ARG A 92 -16.39 -4.42 -20.62
C ARG A 92 -16.79 -5.88 -20.83
N GLU A 93 -17.08 -6.29 -22.06
CA GLU A 93 -17.35 -7.68 -22.40
C GLU A 93 -16.10 -8.56 -22.18
N LEU A 94 -14.93 -8.12 -22.67
CA LEU A 94 -13.66 -8.82 -22.45
C LEU A 94 -13.26 -8.94 -20.97
N ARG A 95 -13.74 -8.04 -20.11
CA ARG A 95 -13.51 -8.11 -18.66
C ARG A 95 -14.30 -9.24 -18.01
N ALA A 96 -15.46 -9.60 -18.54
CA ALA A 96 -16.32 -10.65 -17.98
C ALA A 96 -15.65 -12.05 -18.03
N ASP A 97 -14.78 -12.27 -19.02
CA ASP A 97 -14.06 -13.55 -19.19
C ASP A 97 -12.75 -13.64 -18.36
N ARG A 98 -12.39 -12.58 -17.62
CA ARG A 98 -11.15 -12.55 -16.85
C ARG A 98 -11.35 -13.18 -15.48
N PRO A 99 -10.31 -13.82 -14.90
CA PRO A 99 -10.32 -14.18 -13.50
C PRO A 99 -10.69 -12.95 -12.64
N PRO A 100 -11.47 -13.09 -11.56
CA PRO A 100 -11.76 -11.95 -10.67
C PRO A 100 -10.46 -11.43 -10.02
N LEU A 101 -10.47 -10.17 -9.57
CA LEU A 101 -9.45 -9.71 -8.63
C LEU A 101 -9.73 -10.33 -7.27
N ASP A 102 -8.68 -10.57 -6.48
CA ASP A 102 -8.84 -11.04 -5.11
C ASP A 102 -9.33 -9.87 -4.22
N ALA A 103 -10.65 -9.81 -4.05
CA ALA A 103 -11.30 -8.79 -3.23
C ALA A 103 -10.88 -8.89 -1.75
N ALA A 104 -10.63 -10.09 -1.24
CA ALA A 104 -10.27 -10.31 0.15
C ALA A 104 -8.85 -9.81 0.44
N ALA A 105 -7.94 -9.98 -0.52
CA ALA A 105 -6.59 -9.42 -0.44
C ALA A 105 -6.58 -7.89 -0.36
N LEU A 106 -7.56 -7.20 -0.95
CA LEU A 106 -7.63 -5.73 -0.94
C LEU A 106 -8.50 -5.15 0.19
N ALA A 107 -9.50 -5.89 0.69
CA ALA A 107 -10.49 -5.39 1.63
C ALA A 107 -9.90 -4.64 2.85
N PRO A 108 -10.52 -3.55 3.32
CA PRO A 108 -11.76 -2.96 2.81
C PRO A 108 -11.52 -1.99 1.64
N LEU A 109 -10.27 -1.85 1.18
CA LEU A 109 -9.98 -1.16 -0.07
C LEU A 109 -10.45 -2.00 -1.25
N TRP A 110 -10.93 -1.31 -2.28
CA TRP A 110 -11.29 -1.89 -3.55
C TRP A 110 -10.70 -1.05 -4.66
N LEU A 111 -10.09 -1.71 -5.64
CA LEU A 111 -9.42 -1.07 -6.77
C LEU A 111 -10.17 -1.41 -8.05
N GLU A 112 -10.64 -0.39 -8.73
CA GLU A 112 -11.33 -0.53 -10.01
C GLU A 112 -10.44 -0.04 -11.17
N PRO A 113 -9.98 -0.94 -12.06
CA PRO A 113 -9.19 -0.56 -13.22
C PRO A 113 -10.00 0.26 -14.24
N GLY A 114 -9.43 1.38 -14.70
CA GLY A 114 -10.04 2.29 -15.65
C GLY A 114 -9.08 2.78 -16.74
N ILE A 115 -9.66 3.35 -17.79
CA ILE A 115 -8.96 4.09 -18.85
C ILE A 115 -9.64 5.45 -18.99
N ASN A 116 -8.87 6.54 -19.02
CA ASN A 116 -9.44 7.87 -19.19
C ASN A 116 -9.63 8.23 -20.69
N GLN A 117 -10.20 9.41 -20.94
CA GLN A 117 -10.47 9.91 -22.30
C GLN A 117 -9.20 10.08 -23.17
N GLU A 118 -8.03 10.19 -22.56
CA GLU A 118 -6.75 10.24 -23.27
C GLU A 118 -6.14 8.85 -23.49
N THR A 119 -6.90 7.79 -23.26
CA THR A 119 -6.41 6.40 -23.28
C THR A 119 -5.26 6.16 -22.31
N ARG A 120 -5.27 6.77 -21.12
CA ARG A 120 -4.29 6.50 -20.05
C ARG A 120 -4.92 5.62 -18.97
N PRO A 121 -4.19 4.61 -18.46
CA PRO A 121 -4.69 3.72 -17.43
C PRO A 121 -4.68 4.39 -16.05
N PHE A 122 -5.67 4.08 -15.22
CA PHE A 122 -5.77 4.50 -13.82
C PHE A 122 -6.50 3.46 -12.97
N LEU A 123 -6.44 3.59 -11.65
CA LEU A 123 -7.24 2.81 -10.71
C LEU A 123 -8.12 3.77 -9.89
N VAL A 124 -9.42 3.51 -9.82
CA VAL A 124 -10.29 4.17 -8.83
C VAL A 124 -10.14 3.45 -7.51
N LEU A 125 -9.95 4.22 -6.44
CA LEU A 125 -9.88 3.72 -5.09
C LEU A 125 -11.23 3.87 -4.44
N HIS A 126 -11.74 2.76 -3.93
CA HIS A 126 -12.93 2.72 -3.11
C HIS A 126 -12.57 2.21 -1.73
N ALA A 127 -13.12 2.82 -0.69
CA ALA A 127 -13.06 2.33 0.68
C ALA A 127 -14.48 2.40 1.26
N ASP A 128 -14.92 1.33 1.92
CA ASP A 128 -16.26 1.24 2.52
C ASP A 128 -17.41 1.60 1.55
N GLY A 129 -17.24 1.22 0.27
CA GLY A 129 -18.21 1.47 -0.79
C GLY A 129 -18.23 2.91 -1.32
N GLN A 130 -17.33 3.78 -0.88
CA GLN A 130 -17.19 5.15 -1.37
C GLN A 130 -15.89 5.32 -2.15
N GLN A 131 -15.95 6.06 -3.25
CA GLN A 131 -14.75 6.47 -3.95
C GLN A 131 -13.98 7.48 -3.10
N VAL A 132 -12.75 7.11 -2.72
CA VAL A 132 -11.86 7.94 -1.89
C VAL A 132 -10.73 8.56 -2.69
N GLY A 133 -10.46 8.09 -3.91
CA GLY A 133 -9.39 8.66 -4.71
C GLY A 133 -9.15 7.95 -6.03
N GLN A 134 -8.02 8.29 -6.63
CA GLN A 134 -7.55 7.71 -7.87
C GLN A 134 -6.03 7.57 -7.86
N TRP A 135 -5.53 6.44 -8.35
CA TRP A 135 -4.11 6.20 -8.55
C TRP A 135 -3.78 6.11 -10.03
N THR A 136 -2.61 6.61 -10.38
CA THR A 136 -1.94 6.15 -11.59
C THR A 136 -1.42 4.72 -11.37
N VAL A 137 -1.10 4.02 -12.46
CA VAL A 137 -0.46 2.69 -12.35
C VAL A 137 0.91 2.79 -11.65
N GLY A 138 1.60 3.94 -11.78
CA GLY A 138 2.84 4.21 -11.06
C GLY A 138 2.64 4.25 -9.55
N ASP A 139 1.61 4.97 -9.09
CA ASP A 139 1.27 5.06 -7.66
C ASP A 139 0.93 3.68 -7.09
N ALA A 140 0.16 2.87 -7.83
CA ALA A 140 -0.20 1.51 -7.42
C ALA A 140 1.03 0.60 -7.27
N ARG A 141 1.97 0.65 -8.21
CA ARG A 141 3.23 -0.10 -8.13
C ARG A 141 4.08 0.36 -6.95
N GLN A 142 4.16 1.67 -6.73
CA GLN A 142 4.90 2.24 -5.63
C GLN A 142 4.29 1.86 -4.27
N HIS A 143 2.96 1.86 -4.16
CA HIS A 143 2.26 1.38 -2.97
C HIS A 143 2.54 -0.10 -2.70
N ALA A 144 2.44 -0.96 -3.72
CA ALA A 144 2.76 -2.38 -3.57
C ALA A 144 4.22 -2.60 -3.10
N LEU A 145 5.17 -1.82 -3.64
CA LEU A 145 6.56 -1.85 -3.19
C LEU A 145 6.69 -1.43 -1.72
N TYR A 146 6.04 -0.33 -1.31
CA TYR A 146 6.06 0.13 0.07
C TYR A 146 5.47 -0.89 1.06
N VAL A 147 4.44 -1.64 0.66
CA VAL A 147 3.92 -2.77 1.46
C VAL A 147 4.99 -3.83 1.71
N LEU A 148 5.73 -4.21 0.67
CA LEU A 148 6.79 -5.21 0.79
C LEU A 148 8.00 -4.69 1.58
N GLU A 149 8.39 -3.43 1.40
CA GLU A 149 9.46 -2.80 2.17
C GLU A 149 9.10 -2.69 3.66
N ALA A 150 7.85 -2.31 3.98
CA ALA A 150 7.36 -2.26 5.35
C ALA A 150 7.33 -3.64 6.01
N LEU A 151 6.97 -4.69 5.25
CA LEU A 151 7.01 -6.07 5.71
C LEU A 151 8.43 -6.49 6.11
N GLU A 152 9.39 -6.27 5.22
CA GLU A 152 10.79 -6.64 5.50
C GLU A 152 11.37 -5.82 6.66
N ALA A 153 11.01 -4.54 6.78
CA ALA A 153 11.37 -3.74 7.95
C ALA A 153 10.78 -4.31 9.25
N ALA A 154 9.52 -4.69 9.26
CA ALA A 154 8.85 -5.29 10.42
C ALA A 154 9.50 -6.61 10.85
N ASP A 155 9.86 -7.47 9.89
CA ASP A 155 10.52 -8.76 10.18
C ASP A 155 11.93 -8.57 10.75
N LEU A 156 12.71 -7.61 10.22
CA LEU A 156 14.03 -7.27 10.73
C LEU A 156 13.96 -6.67 12.14
N ASP A 157 13.01 -5.77 12.37
CA ASP A 157 12.81 -5.13 13.68
C ASP A 157 12.36 -6.17 14.73
N ALA A 158 11.49 -7.12 14.36
CA ALA A 158 11.10 -8.24 15.21
C ALA A 158 12.27 -9.17 15.53
N ALA A 159 13.13 -9.47 14.55
CA ALA A 159 14.35 -10.25 14.77
C ALA A 159 15.32 -9.54 15.72
N TYR A 160 15.47 -8.23 15.56
CA TYR A 160 16.34 -7.43 16.42
C TYR A 160 15.81 -7.36 17.86
N LEU A 161 14.48 -7.23 18.05
CA LEU A 161 13.86 -7.32 19.37
C LEU A 161 14.22 -8.63 20.08
N ARG A 162 14.03 -9.77 19.40
CA ARG A 162 14.37 -11.09 19.95
C ARG A 162 15.85 -11.20 20.31
N TYR A 163 16.74 -10.59 19.53
CA TYR A 163 18.17 -10.56 19.82
C TYR A 163 18.49 -9.72 21.07
N LEU A 164 17.95 -8.50 21.17
CA LEU A 164 18.17 -7.61 22.32
C LEU A 164 17.68 -8.23 23.63
N VAL A 165 16.47 -8.80 23.62
CA VAL A 165 15.89 -9.42 24.81
C VAL A 165 16.57 -10.76 25.12
N GLY A 166 16.70 -11.65 24.14
CA GLY A 166 17.14 -13.02 24.38
C GLY A 166 18.66 -13.21 24.47
N LYS A 167 19.46 -12.41 23.75
CA LYS A 167 20.92 -12.56 23.71
C LYS A 167 21.65 -11.49 24.52
N ILE A 168 21.20 -10.24 24.46
CA ILE A 168 21.83 -9.16 25.22
C ILE A 168 21.25 -9.06 26.64
N GLY A 169 20.01 -9.50 26.86
CA GLY A 169 19.36 -9.45 28.16
C GLY A 169 18.83 -8.05 28.51
N ILE A 170 18.55 -7.22 27.50
CA ILE A 170 17.89 -5.93 27.70
C ILE A 170 16.41 -6.21 27.99
N ASP A 171 15.82 -5.45 28.92
CA ASP A 171 14.39 -5.57 29.19
C ASP A 171 13.54 -5.15 27.97
N ASP A 172 12.36 -5.75 27.84
CA ASP A 172 11.50 -5.61 26.66
C ASP A 172 11.17 -4.15 26.33
N ASN A 173 10.88 -3.33 27.34
CA ASN A 173 10.55 -1.92 27.17
C ASN A 173 11.73 -1.13 26.58
N ARG A 174 12.93 -1.32 27.11
CA ARG A 174 14.14 -0.68 26.57
C ARG A 174 14.49 -1.18 25.18
N ALA A 175 14.31 -2.47 24.90
CA ALA A 175 14.56 -3.03 23.57
C ALA A 175 13.61 -2.43 22.51
N ARG A 176 12.32 -2.27 22.84
CA ARG A 176 11.34 -1.58 21.97
C ARG A 176 11.70 -0.12 21.74
N GLN A 177 12.16 0.60 22.77
CA GLN A 177 12.62 1.97 22.62
C GLN A 177 13.82 2.07 21.66
N ALA A 178 14.79 1.16 21.78
CA ALA A 178 15.96 1.12 20.89
C ALA A 178 15.57 0.88 19.42
N ILE A 179 14.52 0.07 19.16
CA ILE A 179 13.98 -0.13 17.81
C ILE A 179 13.23 1.12 17.33
N GLY A 180 12.45 1.77 18.19
CA GLY A 180 11.82 3.05 17.86
C GLY A 180 12.85 4.12 17.46
N ASP A 181 14.02 4.12 18.09
CA ASP A 181 15.12 5.03 17.76
C ASP A 181 15.79 4.69 16.42
N LEU A 182 15.81 3.42 15.99
CA LEU A 182 16.32 3.02 14.67
C LEU A 182 15.54 3.68 13.53
N ALA A 183 14.21 3.81 13.67
CA ALA A 183 13.38 4.52 12.68
C ALA A 183 13.83 5.98 12.51
N ASN A 184 14.26 6.64 13.60
CA ASN A 184 14.80 8.00 13.56
C ASN A 184 16.21 8.07 12.95
N TYR A 185 16.99 6.99 13.02
CA TYR A 185 18.32 6.91 12.41
C TYR A 185 18.27 6.71 10.89
N ARG A 186 17.28 5.98 10.36
CA ARG A 186 17.12 5.74 8.92
C ARG A 186 16.69 6.99 8.12
N GLN A 187 16.23 8.05 8.79
CA GLN A 187 15.75 9.30 8.16
C GLN A 187 16.83 10.41 8.07
N ARG A 188 18.08 10.11 8.46
CA ARG A 188 19.22 11.04 8.35
C ARG A 188 20.09 10.70 7.16
#